data_AF-A0A8J8AKT7-F1
#
_entry.id   AF-A0A8J8AKT7-F1
#
_cell.length_a   1.000
_cell.length_b   1.000
_cell.length_c   1.000
_cell.angle_alpha   90.00
_cell.angle_beta   90.00
_cell.angle_gamma   90.00
#
_symmetry.space_group_name_H-M   'P 1'
#
loop_
_entity.id
_entity.type
_entity.pdbx_description
1 polymer ?
#
loop_
_entity_poly.entity_id
_entity_poly.type
_entity_poly.pdbx_seq_one_letter_code
_entity_poly.pdbx_strand_id
1 'polypeptide(L)'
;YQYIKTKAEQTFYDPKMATKELVDELFEITTNRLKVIKVIALAKSAIRSNLGEELNQIKIPTLLIWGNNDIVTPPFVGREFNRLIPKSELYFIDNCGHAPMMEVPHEFNQILEKFLSKL
;
A
#
# COMPACT_ATOMS: atom_id res chain seq x y z
N TYR A 1 12.18 -19.80 3.22
CA TYR A 1 11.08 -19.85 2.24
C TYR A 1 9.70 -19.69 2.91
N GLN A 2 9.25 -20.65 3.74
CA GLN A 2 7.90 -20.61 4.34
C GLN A 2 7.55 -19.30 5.06
N TYR A 3 8.49 -18.73 5.83
CA TYR A 3 8.29 -17.44 6.49
C TYR A 3 7.99 -16.29 5.50
N ILE A 4 8.71 -16.24 4.37
CA ILE A 4 8.50 -15.22 3.33
C ILE A 4 7.14 -15.41 2.66
N LYS A 5 6.78 -16.66 2.34
CA LYS A 5 5.45 -16.99 1.81
C LYS A 5 4.34 -16.48 2.72
N THR A 6 4.37 -16.85 3.99
CA THR A 6 3.35 -16.41 4.97
C THR A 6 3.29 -14.89 5.10
N LYS A 7 4.43 -14.20 5.03
CA LYS A 7 4.46 -12.73 5.07
C LYS A 7 3.90 -12.09 3.80
N ALA A 8 4.13 -12.68 2.63
CA ALA A 8 3.55 -12.23 1.37
C ALA A 8 2.03 -12.46 1.34
N GLU A 9 1.57 -13.63 1.78
CA GLU A 9 0.13 -13.94 1.88
C GLU A 9 -0.61 -12.93 2.77
N GLN A 10 0.04 -12.49 3.86
CA GLN A 10 -0.50 -11.51 4.80
C GLN A 10 -0.67 -10.10 4.24
N THR A 11 -0.03 -9.75 3.12
CA THR A 11 -0.19 -8.40 2.54
C THR A 11 -1.49 -8.24 1.76
N PHE A 12 -2.12 -9.35 1.36
CA PHE A 12 -3.31 -9.36 0.54
C PHE A 12 -4.53 -9.84 1.34
N TYR A 13 -5.73 -9.48 0.90
CA TYR A 13 -6.97 -10.05 1.43
C TYR A 13 -7.13 -11.52 1.04
N ASP A 14 -6.96 -11.85 -0.25
CA ASP A 14 -6.88 -13.23 -0.72
C ASP A 14 -5.41 -13.69 -0.74
N PRO A 15 -5.01 -14.65 0.11
CA PRO A 15 -3.65 -15.19 0.14
C PRO A 15 -3.17 -15.73 -1.21
N LYS A 16 -4.08 -16.15 -2.10
CA LYS A 16 -3.73 -16.66 -3.44
C LYS A 16 -3.09 -15.61 -4.34
N MET A 17 -3.25 -14.33 -4.03
CA MET A 17 -2.57 -13.24 -4.72
C MET A 17 -1.04 -13.28 -4.51
N ALA A 18 -0.58 -13.90 -3.41
CA ALA A 18 0.82 -14.22 -3.22
C ALA A 18 1.22 -15.45 -4.05
N THR A 19 1.30 -15.27 -5.38
CA THR A 19 1.68 -16.34 -6.32
C THR A 19 3.07 -16.88 -6.00
N LYS A 20 3.36 -18.09 -6.50
CA LYS A 20 4.68 -18.70 -6.30
C LYS A 20 5.79 -17.82 -6.87
N GLU A 21 5.56 -17.22 -8.03
CA GLU A 21 6.50 -16.33 -8.70
C GLU A 21 6.82 -15.11 -7.84
N LEU A 22 5.79 -14.48 -7.24
CA LEU A 22 5.98 -13.36 -6.33
C LEU A 22 6.73 -13.77 -5.06
N VAL A 23 6.40 -14.92 -4.48
CA VAL A 23 7.09 -15.44 -3.29
C VAL A 23 8.55 -15.77 -3.58
N ASP A 24 8.84 -16.33 -4.75
CA ASP A 24 10.20 -16.63 -5.20
C ASP A 24 11.02 -15.35 -5.39
N GLU A 25 10.43 -14.31 -5.99
CA GLU A 25 11.06 -13.00 -6.14
C GLU A 25 11.37 -12.36 -4.77
N LEU A 26 10.40 -12.37 -3.84
CA LEU A 26 10.61 -11.88 -2.48
C LEU A 26 11.70 -12.67 -1.74
N PHE A 27 11.77 -13.99 -1.97
CA PHE A 27 12.82 -14.82 -1.40
C PHE A 27 14.21 -14.48 -1.97
N GLU A 28 14.33 -14.24 -3.27
CA GLU A 28 15.57 -13.80 -3.90
C GLU A 28 16.03 -12.43 -3.35
N ILE A 29 15.10 -11.48 -3.22
CA ILE A 29 15.39 -10.15 -2.66
C ILE A 29 15.92 -10.27 -1.23
N THR A 30 15.29 -11.10 -0.40
CA THR A 30 15.65 -11.24 1.02
C THR A 30 16.91 -12.07 1.26
N THR A 31 17.33 -12.89 0.30
CA THR A 31 18.58 -13.65 0.36
C THR A 31 19.77 -12.92 -0.28
N ASN A 32 19.52 -11.86 -1.07
CA ASN A 32 20.58 -11.02 -1.62
C ASN A 32 20.98 -9.90 -0.65
N ARG A 33 22.25 -9.93 -0.18
CA ARG A 33 22.78 -8.98 0.82
C ARG A 33 22.57 -7.51 0.46
N LEU A 34 22.79 -7.12 -0.79
CA LEU A 34 22.66 -5.71 -1.21
C LEU A 34 21.20 -5.28 -1.32
N LYS A 35 20.33 -6.16 -1.85
CA LYS A 35 18.90 -5.87 -1.97
C LYS A 35 18.24 -5.78 -0.58
N VAL A 36 18.52 -6.73 0.32
CA VAL A 36 17.91 -6.76 1.66
C VAL A 36 18.31 -5.56 2.51
N ILE A 37 19.55 -5.07 2.43
CA ILE A 37 19.98 -3.85 3.13
C ILE A 37 19.14 -2.64 2.69
N LYS A 38 18.86 -2.51 1.38
CA LYS A 38 18.02 -1.42 0.85
C LYS A 38 16.58 -1.53 1.33
N VAL A 39 15.99 -2.72 1.32
CA VAL A 39 14.63 -2.97 1.83
C VAL A 39 14.54 -2.60 3.32
N ILE A 40 15.51 -3.03 4.13
CA ILE A 40 15.56 -2.69 5.56
C ILE A 40 15.69 -1.17 5.77
N ALA A 41 16.53 -0.50 4.98
CA ALA A 41 16.70 0.95 5.07
C ALA A 41 15.39 1.70 4.75
N LEU A 42 14.67 1.28 3.70
CA LEU A 42 13.36 1.84 3.34
C LEU A 42 12.33 1.62 4.45
N ALA A 43 12.22 0.41 4.97
CA ALA A 43 11.30 0.09 6.06
C ALA A 43 11.59 0.91 7.33
N LYS A 44 12.88 1.06 7.69
CA LYS A 44 13.28 1.90 8.83
C LYS A 44 12.96 3.38 8.61
N SER A 45 13.11 3.87 7.39
CA SER A 45 12.75 5.25 7.03
C SER A 45 11.25 5.48 7.22
N ALA A 46 10.41 4.58 6.69
CA ALA A 46 8.96 4.67 6.82
C ALA A 46 8.48 4.67 8.29
N ILE A 47 9.15 3.94 9.18
CA ILE A 47 8.81 3.90 10.62
C ILE A 47 9.27 5.18 11.34
N ARG A 48 10.41 5.76 10.96
CA ARG A 48 11.01 6.91 11.67
C ARG A 48 10.42 8.25 11.23
N SER A 49 9.98 8.35 9.99
CA SER A 49 9.48 9.60 9.42
C SER A 49 7.98 9.72 9.70
N ASN A 50 7.63 10.46 10.76
CA ASN A 50 6.25 10.90 10.94
C ASN A 50 5.98 12.13 10.07
N LEU A 51 5.45 11.92 8.88
CA LEU A 51 5.15 12.99 7.92
C LEU A 51 3.80 13.68 8.19
N GLY A 52 3.10 13.36 9.28
CA GLY A 52 1.76 13.88 9.54
C GLY A 52 1.65 15.41 9.51
N GLU A 53 2.66 16.12 10.04
CA GLU A 53 2.70 17.58 10.01
C GLU A 53 2.95 18.13 8.59
N GLU A 54 3.60 17.36 7.73
CA GLU A 54 3.92 17.74 6.34
C GLU A 54 2.76 17.47 5.39
N LEU A 55 1.86 16.53 5.70
CA LEU A 55 0.71 16.20 4.86
C LEU A 55 -0.20 17.41 4.60
N ASN A 56 -0.30 18.33 5.57
CA ASN A 56 -1.08 19.56 5.39
C ASN A 56 -0.51 20.48 4.31
N GLN A 57 0.75 20.31 3.90
CA GLN A 57 1.42 21.11 2.89
C GLN A 57 1.01 20.69 1.47
N ILE A 58 0.40 19.52 1.29
CA ILE A 58 -0.14 19.06 0.01
C ILE A 58 -1.41 19.87 -0.31
N LYS A 59 -1.28 20.86 -1.21
CA LYS A 59 -2.39 21.77 -1.60
C LYS A 59 -3.07 21.42 -2.92
N ILE A 60 -2.56 20.42 -3.63
CA ILE A 60 -3.13 19.93 -4.89
C ILE A 60 -4.21 18.87 -4.63
N PRO A 61 -5.18 18.69 -5.56
CA PRO A 61 -6.10 17.56 -5.49
C PRO A 61 -5.34 16.25 -5.31
N THR A 62 -5.76 15.42 -4.36
CA THR A 62 -5.08 14.17 -4.01
C THR A 62 -6.10 13.03 -3.92
N LEU A 63 -5.79 11.90 -4.53
CA LEU A 63 -6.59 10.69 -4.41
C LEU A 63 -5.91 9.70 -3.46
N LEU A 64 -6.68 9.20 -2.50
CA LEU A 64 -6.29 8.11 -1.62
C LEU A 64 -7.19 6.91 -1.91
N ILE A 65 -6.60 5.79 -2.33
CA ILE A 65 -7.31 4.51 -2.52
C ILE A 65 -6.72 3.51 -1.55
N TRP A 66 -7.55 2.88 -0.74
CA TRP A 66 -7.12 2.06 0.39
C TRP A 66 -7.92 0.75 0.48
N GLY A 67 -7.26 -0.35 0.81
CA GLY A 67 -7.97 -1.59 1.14
C GLY A 67 -8.54 -1.55 2.56
N ASN A 68 -9.78 -1.96 2.74
CA ASN A 68 -10.44 -1.96 4.05
C ASN A 68 -9.93 -3.09 4.97
N ASN A 69 -9.19 -4.06 4.42
CA ASN A 69 -8.59 -5.18 5.13
C ASN A 69 -7.05 -5.08 5.20
N ASP A 70 -6.47 -3.93 4.85
CA ASP A 70 -5.03 -3.71 4.92
C ASP A 70 -4.54 -3.85 6.37
N ILE A 71 -3.63 -4.79 6.62
CA ILE A 71 -2.97 -4.97 7.93
C ILE A 71 -1.56 -4.37 7.99
N VAL A 72 -1.00 -3.99 6.84
CA VAL A 72 0.32 -3.38 6.72
C VAL A 72 0.22 -1.89 7.00
N THR A 73 -0.75 -1.22 6.37
CA THR A 73 -1.12 0.17 6.65
C THR A 73 -2.61 0.26 6.98
N PRO A 74 -3.01 0.09 8.25
CA PRO A 74 -4.41 -0.10 8.61
C PRO A 74 -5.33 1.06 8.19
N PRO A 75 -6.64 0.82 7.93
CA PRO A 75 -7.57 1.83 7.39
C PRO A 75 -7.64 3.15 8.14
N PHE A 76 -7.33 3.17 9.45
CA PHE A 76 -7.29 4.43 10.21
C PHE A 76 -6.20 5.39 9.69
N VAL A 77 -5.11 4.87 9.12
CA VAL A 77 -4.04 5.67 8.51
C VAL A 77 -4.57 6.41 7.28
N GLY A 78 -5.30 5.73 6.41
CA GLY A 78 -5.95 6.37 5.25
C GLY A 78 -6.93 7.47 5.66
N ARG A 79 -7.73 7.24 6.73
CA ARG A 79 -8.61 8.28 7.31
C ARG A 79 -7.82 9.48 7.84
N GLU A 80 -6.71 9.22 8.51
CA GLU A 80 -5.85 10.28 9.05
C GLU A 80 -5.19 11.10 7.93
N PHE A 81 -4.74 10.45 6.86
CA PHE A 81 -4.22 11.13 5.67
C PHE A 81 -5.29 12.01 5.04
N ASN A 82 -6.52 11.50 4.89
CA ASN A 82 -7.63 12.27 4.36
C ASN A 82 -8.00 13.47 5.24
N ARG A 83 -7.88 13.33 6.57
CA ARG A 83 -8.09 14.43 7.51
C ARG A 83 -7.01 15.51 7.38
N LEU A 84 -5.76 15.11 7.13
CA LEU A 84 -4.61 16.01 7.11
C LEU A 84 -4.38 16.68 5.75
N ILE A 85 -4.76 16.05 4.65
CA ILE A 85 -4.59 16.58 3.28
C ILE A 85 -5.87 17.35 2.88
N PRO A 86 -5.84 18.69 2.76
CA PRO A 86 -7.06 19.49 2.63
C PRO A 86 -7.92 19.24 1.39
N LYS A 87 -7.31 18.75 0.30
CA LYS A 87 -8.00 18.47 -0.98
C LYS A 87 -7.92 16.99 -1.36
N SER A 88 -8.02 16.13 -0.37
CA SER A 88 -8.02 14.68 -0.60
C SER A 88 -9.43 14.13 -0.80
N GLU A 89 -9.53 13.12 -1.66
CA GLU A 89 -10.65 12.18 -1.72
C GLU A 89 -10.15 10.81 -1.28
N LEU A 90 -10.86 10.14 -0.37
CA LEU A 90 -10.52 8.80 0.13
C LEU A 90 -11.58 7.78 -0.25
N TYR A 91 -11.13 6.69 -0.88
CA TYR A 91 -11.94 5.54 -1.24
C TYR A 91 -11.41 4.29 -0.55
N PHE A 92 -12.29 3.61 0.18
CA PHE A 92 -12.02 2.28 0.71
C PHE A 92 -12.61 1.22 -0.22
N ILE A 93 -11.84 0.16 -0.44
CA ILE A 93 -12.28 -1.04 -1.18
C ILE A 93 -12.44 -2.18 -0.17
N ASP A 94 -13.64 -2.73 -0.08
CA ASP A 94 -13.93 -3.90 0.76
C ASP A 94 -13.29 -5.16 0.19
N ASN A 95 -12.89 -6.09 1.07
CA ASN A 95 -12.22 -7.34 0.68
C ASN A 95 -10.91 -7.10 -0.09
N CYS A 96 -10.17 -6.06 0.27
CA CYS A 96 -8.90 -5.68 -0.32
C CYS A 96 -7.87 -5.40 0.80
N GLY A 97 -6.67 -5.97 0.65
CA GLY A 97 -5.54 -5.77 1.54
C GLY A 97 -4.70 -4.55 1.17
N HIS A 98 -3.39 -4.70 1.22
CA HIS A 98 -2.43 -3.60 1.09
C HIS A 98 -2.28 -3.07 -0.33
N ALA A 99 -2.60 -3.86 -1.36
CA ALA A 99 -2.27 -3.51 -2.74
C ALA A 99 -3.51 -3.51 -3.65
N PRO A 100 -4.41 -2.51 -3.54
CA PRO A 100 -5.60 -2.38 -4.38
C PRO A 100 -5.34 -2.52 -5.88
N MET A 101 -4.24 -1.94 -6.37
CA MET A 101 -3.86 -2.00 -7.79
C MET A 101 -3.50 -3.41 -8.28
N MET A 102 -3.15 -4.32 -7.36
CA MET A 102 -2.86 -5.72 -7.65
C MET A 102 -4.08 -6.60 -7.38
N GLU A 103 -4.80 -6.36 -6.29
CA GLU A 103 -5.90 -7.20 -5.80
C GLU A 103 -7.20 -7.00 -6.59
N VAL A 104 -7.57 -5.75 -6.83
CA VAL A 104 -8.82 -5.37 -7.49
C VAL A 104 -8.57 -4.34 -8.60
N PRO A 105 -7.73 -4.68 -9.61
CA PRO A 105 -7.24 -3.71 -10.59
C PRO A 105 -8.36 -2.98 -11.33
N HIS A 106 -9.48 -3.65 -11.59
CA HIS A 106 -10.62 -3.04 -12.26
C HIS A 106 -11.27 -1.93 -11.41
N GLU A 107 -11.57 -2.20 -10.14
CA GLU A 107 -12.16 -1.21 -9.23
C GLU A 107 -11.18 -0.07 -8.94
N PHE A 108 -9.90 -0.39 -8.72
CA PHE A 108 -8.84 0.58 -8.58
C PHE A 108 -8.76 1.52 -9.78
N ASN A 109 -8.74 0.98 -11.01
CA ASN A 109 -8.66 1.77 -12.23
C ASN A 109 -9.91 2.63 -12.43
N GLN A 110 -11.11 2.13 -12.11
CA GLN A 110 -12.32 2.93 -12.19
C GLN A 110 -12.30 4.14 -11.24
N ILE A 111 -11.82 3.96 -10.00
CA ILE A 111 -11.68 5.06 -9.04
C ILE A 111 -10.64 6.07 -9.54
N LEU A 112 -9.50 5.57 -10.03
CA LEU A 112 -8.42 6.38 -10.57
C LEU A 112 -8.87 7.21 -11.78
N GLU A 113 -9.50 6.59 -12.78
CA GLU A 113 -10.01 7.25 -13.99
C GLU A 113 -11.03 8.34 -13.65
N LYS A 114 -11.96 8.06 -12.73
CA LYS A 114 -12.93 9.05 -12.26
C LYS A 114 -12.24 10.26 -11.63
N PHE A 115 -11.21 10.06 -10.82
CA PHE A 115 -10.46 11.16 -10.25
C PHE A 115 -9.72 11.96 -11.32
N LEU A 116 -9.01 11.28 -12.23
CA LEU A 116 -8.26 11.93 -13.31
C LEU A 116 -9.15 12.75 -14.25
N SER A 117 -10.39 12.32 -14.49
CA SER A 117 -11.36 13.05 -15.32
C SER A 117 -11.85 14.37 -14.72
N LYS A 118 -11.61 14.60 -13.41
CA LYS A 118 -11.98 15.85 -12.70
C LYS A 118 -10.86 16.90 -12.69
N LEU A 119 -9.64 16.52 -13.09
CA LEU A 119 -8.45 17.39 -13.11
C LEU A 119 -8.36 18.16 -14.42
#